data_AF-A0A2V5P3X0-F1
#
_entry.id   AF-A0A2V5P3X0-F1
#
_cell.length_a   1.000
_cell.length_b   1.000
_cell.length_c   1.000
_cell.angle_alpha   90.00
_cell.angle_beta   90.00
_cell.angle_gamma   90.00
#
_symmetry.space_group_name_H-M   'P 1'
#
loop_
_entity.id
_entity.type
_entity.pdbx_description
1 polymer ?
#
loop_
_entity_poly.entity_id
_entity_poly.type
_entity_poly.pdbx_seq_one_letter_code
_entity_poly.pdbx_strand_id
1 'polypeptide(L)'
;TPGELRAAVDRTLRWAAECREQPRAPGQMVFGIVQGGGQAALREECAKALTSLRLDGYAIGGVSVGEAEAEMMKAVEYTTPFLPADQPRYAMGLGTPAQLVELVARGVDMFDCVLPTRVARNGTAFTRRGTLSIKG
;
A
#
# COMPACT_ATOMS: atom_id res chain seq x y z
N THR A 1 -0.78 -6.21 -19.77
CA THR A 1 -1.79 -7.23 -20.13
C THR A 1 -2.06 -8.14 -18.93
N PRO A 2 -3.14 -8.95 -18.92
CA PRO A 2 -3.38 -9.92 -17.84
C PRO A 2 -2.19 -10.87 -17.59
N GLY A 3 -1.53 -11.34 -18.66
CA GLY A 3 -0.35 -12.21 -18.56
C GLY A 3 0.86 -11.51 -17.93
N GLU A 4 1.12 -10.26 -18.29
CA GLU A 4 2.21 -9.47 -17.68
C GLU A 4 1.97 -9.21 -16.18
N LEU A 5 0.73 -8.95 -15.80
CA LEU A 5 0.38 -8.70 -14.40
C LEU A 5 0.57 -9.95 -13.56
N ARG A 6 0.16 -11.13 -14.07
CA ARG A 6 0.44 -12.42 -13.43
C ARG A 6 1.95 -12.63 -13.26
N ALA A 7 2.72 -12.47 -14.34
CA ALA A 7 4.17 -12.65 -14.30
C ALA A 7 4.86 -11.69 -13.29
N ALA A 8 4.34 -10.47 -13.13
CA ALA A 8 4.80 -9.52 -12.14
C ALA A 8 4.47 -9.94 -10.69
N VAL A 9 3.26 -10.46 -10.45
CA VAL A 9 2.87 -11.03 -9.14
C VAL A 9 3.76 -12.23 -8.81
N ASP A 10 3.95 -13.17 -9.73
CA ASP A 10 4.79 -14.34 -9.51
C ASP A 10 6.24 -13.95 -9.18
N ARG A 11 6.77 -12.92 -9.86
CA ARG A 11 8.10 -12.37 -9.57
C ARG A 11 8.15 -11.74 -8.18
N THR A 12 7.11 -11.01 -7.78
CA THR A 12 6.99 -10.41 -6.44
C THR A 12 7.04 -11.49 -5.36
N LEU A 13 6.31 -12.60 -5.54
CA LEU A 13 6.29 -13.69 -4.58
C LEU A 13 7.64 -14.39 -4.46
N ARG A 14 8.33 -14.64 -5.59
CA ARG A 14 9.70 -15.20 -5.56
C ARG A 14 10.67 -14.29 -4.82
N TRP A 15 10.66 -12.99 -5.14
CA TRP A 15 11.51 -12.01 -4.45
C TRP A 15 11.17 -11.88 -2.97
N ALA A 16 9.90 -11.92 -2.58
CA ALA A 16 9.52 -11.89 -1.18
C ALA A 16 10.07 -13.08 -0.39
N ALA A 17 10.05 -14.28 -0.99
CA ALA A 17 10.65 -15.47 -0.39
C ALA A 17 12.18 -15.34 -0.27
N GLU A 18 12.86 -14.86 -1.30
CA GLU A 18 14.31 -14.61 -1.27
C GLU A 18 14.70 -13.54 -0.24
N CYS A 19 13.95 -12.44 -0.16
CA CYS A 19 14.14 -11.36 0.81
C CYS A 19 13.90 -11.82 2.25
N ARG A 20 12.99 -12.77 2.46
CA ARG A 20 12.71 -13.32 3.80
C ARG A 20 13.95 -13.96 4.41
N GLU A 21 14.71 -14.69 3.62
CA GLU A 21 15.89 -15.46 4.06
C GLU A 21 17.17 -14.62 4.19
N GLN A 22 17.14 -13.34 3.81
CA GLN A 22 18.33 -12.49 3.91
C GLN A 22 18.67 -12.19 5.38
N PRO A 23 19.97 -12.13 5.74
CA PRO A 23 20.40 -11.74 7.08
C PRO A 23 19.98 -10.30 7.38
N ARG A 24 19.64 -10.03 8.65
CA ARG A 24 19.10 -8.74 9.10
C ARG A 24 19.80 -8.26 10.36
N ALA A 25 19.91 -6.95 10.51
CA ALA A 25 20.34 -6.36 11.76
C ALA A 25 19.26 -6.57 12.85
N PRO A 26 19.64 -6.64 14.13
CA PRO A 26 18.69 -6.74 15.24
C PRO A 26 17.62 -5.65 15.18
N GLY A 27 16.35 -6.05 15.32
CA GLY A 27 15.20 -5.14 15.29
C GLY A 27 14.67 -4.76 13.91
N GLN A 28 15.29 -5.23 12.81
CA GLN A 28 14.74 -5.01 11.47
C GLN A 28 13.57 -5.95 11.17
N MET A 29 12.43 -5.35 10.81
CA MET A 29 11.24 -6.04 10.32
C MET A 29 11.23 -6.11 8.78
N VAL A 30 10.57 -7.11 8.23
CA VAL A 30 10.35 -7.26 6.78
C VAL A 30 8.87 -7.36 6.48
N PHE A 31 8.44 -6.54 5.52
CA PHE A 31 7.07 -6.46 5.09
C PHE A 31 6.92 -7.08 3.69
N GLY A 32 5.88 -7.89 3.50
CA GLY A 32 5.49 -8.36 2.16
C GLY A 32 4.68 -7.29 1.44
N ILE A 33 4.85 -7.14 0.13
CA ILE A 33 4.12 -6.12 -0.63
C ILE A 33 3.13 -6.79 -1.58
N VAL A 34 1.84 -6.68 -1.27
CA VAL A 34 0.77 -7.23 -2.11
C VAL A 34 0.70 -6.46 -3.43
N GLN A 35 0.74 -7.21 -4.54
CA GLN A 35 0.58 -6.73 -5.91
C GLN A 35 -0.68 -7.36 -6.54
N GLY A 36 -0.95 -7.02 -7.80
CA GLY A 36 -2.11 -7.55 -8.54
C GLY A 36 -2.95 -6.50 -9.25
N GLY A 37 -2.50 -5.24 -9.28
CA GLY A 37 -3.19 -4.14 -9.97
C GLY A 37 -4.64 -4.00 -9.50
N GLY A 38 -5.55 -3.72 -10.43
CA GLY A 38 -7.00 -3.67 -10.17
C GLY A 38 -7.71 -5.03 -10.16
N GLN A 39 -7.00 -6.16 -10.21
CA GLN A 39 -7.62 -7.49 -10.30
C GLN A 39 -7.76 -8.14 -8.91
N ALA A 40 -9.01 -8.28 -8.45
CA ALA A 40 -9.34 -8.85 -7.14
C ALA A 40 -8.72 -10.25 -6.93
N ALA A 41 -8.85 -11.14 -7.91
CA ALA A 41 -8.33 -12.51 -7.81
C ALA A 41 -6.81 -12.55 -7.62
N LEU A 42 -6.05 -11.69 -8.33
CA LEU A 42 -4.60 -11.66 -8.21
C LEU A 42 -4.15 -11.04 -6.89
N ARG A 43 -4.89 -10.03 -6.39
CA ARG A 43 -4.66 -9.41 -5.08
C ARG A 43 -4.85 -10.41 -3.95
N GLU A 44 -5.96 -11.15 -3.97
CA GLU A 44 -6.25 -12.23 -3.02
C GLU A 44 -5.16 -13.31 -3.05
N GLU A 45 -4.83 -13.81 -4.24
CA GLU A 45 -3.79 -14.83 -4.41
C GLU A 45 -2.44 -14.36 -3.88
N CYS A 46 -2.02 -13.14 -4.23
CA CYS A 46 -0.77 -12.55 -3.77
C CYS A 46 -0.76 -12.37 -2.25
N ALA A 47 -1.85 -11.87 -1.66
CA ALA A 47 -1.98 -11.72 -0.22
C ALA A 47 -1.89 -13.06 0.52
N LYS A 48 -2.62 -14.08 0.06
CA LYS A 48 -2.56 -15.43 0.65
C LYS A 48 -1.18 -16.07 0.54
N ALA A 49 -0.50 -15.89 -0.60
CA ALA A 49 0.86 -16.38 -0.78
C ALA A 49 1.86 -15.66 0.14
N LEU A 50 1.81 -14.33 0.23
CA LEU A 50 2.69 -13.56 1.12
C LEU A 50 2.44 -13.86 2.61
N THR A 51 1.17 -14.07 3.00
CA THR A 51 0.83 -14.41 4.39
C THR A 51 1.34 -15.80 4.78
N SER A 52 1.40 -16.74 3.85
CA SER A 52 2.04 -18.05 4.08
C SER A 52 3.54 -17.93 4.40
N LEU A 53 4.18 -16.83 3.98
CA LEU A 53 5.57 -16.50 4.30
C LEU A 53 5.74 -15.88 5.69
N ARG A 54 4.70 -15.72 6.52
CA ARG A 54 4.81 -15.28 7.94
C ARG A 54 5.82 -14.14 8.14
N LEU A 55 5.63 -13.05 7.40
CA LEU A 55 6.46 -11.84 7.46
C LEU A 55 6.01 -10.98 8.65
N ASP A 56 6.73 -9.90 8.94
CA ASP A 56 6.49 -9.07 10.12
C ASP A 56 5.31 -8.08 9.92
N GLY A 57 4.95 -7.81 8.66
CA GLY A 57 3.84 -6.94 8.26
C GLY A 57 3.55 -7.02 6.76
N TYR A 58 2.49 -6.34 6.33
CA TYR A 58 2.02 -6.43 4.94
C TYR A 58 1.66 -5.07 4.36
N ALA A 59 2.29 -4.72 3.25
CA ALA A 59 2.01 -3.51 2.50
C ALA A 59 1.08 -3.77 1.31
N ILE A 60 0.34 -2.75 0.91
CA ILE A 60 -0.53 -2.72 -0.26
C ILE A 60 0.15 -1.84 -1.30
N GLY A 61 0.74 -2.47 -2.32
CA GLY A 61 1.49 -1.80 -3.38
C GLY A 61 0.69 -1.64 -4.68
N GLY A 62 1.19 -0.80 -5.60
CA GLY A 62 0.65 -0.67 -6.95
C GLY A 62 -0.79 -0.13 -6.99
N VAL A 63 -1.11 0.84 -6.13
CA VAL A 63 -2.45 1.46 -6.03
C VAL A 63 -2.44 2.99 -6.25
N SER A 64 -1.29 3.60 -6.55
CA SER A 64 -1.13 5.06 -6.66
C SER A 64 -0.24 5.47 -7.83
N VAL A 65 -0.40 4.82 -8.99
CA VAL A 65 0.46 5.06 -10.17
C VAL A 65 -0.27 5.81 -11.30
N GLY A 66 -1.50 6.26 -11.05
CA GLY A 66 -2.27 7.10 -11.97
C GLY A 66 -3.75 6.70 -12.09
N GLU A 67 -4.18 5.67 -11.37
CA GLU A 67 -5.56 5.18 -11.34
C GLU A 67 -6.53 6.18 -10.71
N ALA A 68 -7.83 6.00 -10.99
CA ALA A 68 -8.86 6.75 -10.30
C ALA A 68 -8.92 6.36 -8.82
N GLU A 69 -9.27 7.31 -7.94
CA GLU A 69 -9.32 7.08 -6.49
C GLU A 69 -10.22 5.90 -6.10
N ALA A 70 -11.34 5.70 -6.80
CA ALA A 70 -12.21 4.56 -6.57
C ALA A 70 -11.53 3.20 -6.87
N GLU A 71 -10.65 3.14 -7.85
CA GLU A 71 -9.92 1.92 -8.21
C GLU A 71 -8.82 1.60 -7.18
N MET A 72 -8.13 2.64 -6.71
CA MET A 72 -7.19 2.55 -5.60
C MET A 72 -7.88 2.00 -4.33
N MET A 73 -9.04 2.53 -3.96
CA MET A 73 -9.80 2.05 -2.80
C MET A 73 -10.24 0.58 -2.96
N LYS A 74 -10.71 0.20 -4.16
CA LYS A 74 -11.05 -1.20 -4.46
C LYS A 74 -9.86 -2.14 -4.29
N ALA A 75 -8.67 -1.72 -4.71
CA ALA A 75 -7.47 -2.54 -4.55
C ALA A 75 -7.11 -2.80 -3.08
N VAL A 76 -7.37 -1.83 -2.20
CA VAL A 76 -7.24 -1.99 -0.74
C VAL A 76 -8.31 -2.95 -0.23
N GLU A 77 -9.58 -2.77 -0.61
CA GLU A 77 -10.70 -3.64 -0.23
C GLU A 77 -10.51 -5.10 -0.70
N TYR A 78 -9.92 -5.31 -1.87
CA TYR A 78 -9.58 -6.65 -2.36
C TYR A 78 -8.41 -7.30 -1.60
N THR A 79 -7.63 -6.52 -0.85
CA THR A 79 -6.42 -7.01 -0.17
C THR A 79 -6.66 -7.23 1.32
N THR A 80 -7.23 -6.25 2.01
CA THR A 80 -7.27 -6.23 3.49
C THR A 80 -7.97 -7.43 4.14
N PRO A 81 -9.02 -8.07 3.57
CA PRO A 81 -9.63 -9.26 4.17
C PRO A 81 -8.70 -10.48 4.25
N PHE A 82 -7.64 -10.50 3.44
CA PHE A 82 -6.68 -11.60 3.37
C PHE A 82 -5.39 -11.32 4.13
N LEU A 83 -5.30 -10.18 4.82
CA LEU A 83 -4.16 -9.82 5.67
C LEU A 83 -4.47 -10.09 7.15
N PRO A 84 -3.50 -10.58 7.93
CA PRO A 84 -3.68 -10.85 9.35
C PRO A 84 -4.13 -9.59 10.08
N ALA A 85 -5.03 -9.75 11.05
CA ALA A 85 -5.59 -8.63 11.82
C ALA A 85 -4.68 -8.19 12.98
N ASP A 86 -3.73 -9.05 13.36
CA ASP A 86 -2.74 -8.86 14.42
C ASP A 86 -1.39 -8.33 13.90
N GLN A 87 -1.31 -7.99 12.61
CA GLN A 87 -0.10 -7.49 11.97
C GLN A 87 -0.36 -6.19 11.20
N PRO A 88 0.63 -5.27 11.12
CA PRO A 88 0.44 -3.96 10.52
C PRO A 88 0.19 -4.04 9.01
N ARG A 89 -0.74 -3.20 8.56
CA ARG A 89 -1.13 -3.03 7.15
C ARG A 89 -0.72 -1.66 6.65
N TYR A 90 0.13 -1.62 5.63
CA TYR A 90 0.76 -0.39 5.14
C TYR A 90 0.29 -0.03 3.73
N ALA A 91 -0.42 1.08 3.56
CA ALA A 91 -0.74 1.60 2.22
C ALA A 91 0.37 2.52 1.71
N MET A 92 0.99 2.14 0.59
CA MET A 92 2.15 2.84 0.03
C MET A 92 1.73 3.97 -0.93
N GLY A 93 2.25 5.18 -0.71
CA GLY A 93 2.12 6.33 -1.61
C GLY A 93 0.81 7.13 -1.49
N LEU A 94 -0.02 6.86 -0.48
CA LEU A 94 -1.31 7.49 -0.26
C LEU A 94 -1.29 8.44 0.93
N GLY A 95 -1.93 9.61 0.83
CA GLY A 95 -1.84 10.56 1.93
C GLY A 95 -2.56 11.89 1.79
N THR A 96 -3.60 12.01 0.96
CA THR A 96 -4.54 13.13 1.19
C THR A 96 -5.27 12.90 2.53
N PRO A 97 -5.66 13.95 3.27
CA PRO A 97 -6.38 13.76 4.53
C PRO A 97 -7.65 12.91 4.41
N ALA A 98 -8.40 13.04 3.32
CA ALA A 98 -9.59 12.22 3.06
C ALA A 98 -9.23 10.75 2.83
N GLN A 99 -8.17 10.46 2.06
CA GLN A 99 -7.69 9.10 1.84
C GLN A 99 -7.29 8.42 3.14
N LEU A 100 -6.58 9.13 4.03
CA LEU A 100 -6.17 8.58 5.31
C LEU A 100 -7.37 8.09 6.12
N VAL A 101 -8.44 8.88 6.19
CA VAL A 101 -9.67 8.51 6.92
C VAL A 101 -10.33 7.29 6.30
N GLU A 102 -10.49 7.28 4.98
CA GLU A 102 -11.13 6.17 4.24
C GLU A 102 -10.34 4.86 4.34
N LEU A 103 -9.01 4.94 4.34
CA LEU A 103 -8.14 3.77 4.43
C LEU A 103 -8.06 3.21 5.86
N VAL A 104 -8.06 4.09 6.88
CA VAL A 104 -8.18 3.67 8.28
C VAL A 104 -9.51 2.92 8.48
N ALA A 105 -10.61 3.42 7.91
CA ALA A 105 -11.91 2.74 7.97
C ALA A 105 -11.90 1.35 7.27
N ARG A 106 -10.97 1.13 6.34
CA ARG A 106 -10.73 -0.15 5.65
C ARG A 106 -9.69 -1.03 6.33
N GLY A 107 -9.20 -0.62 7.51
CA GLY A 107 -8.27 -1.37 8.33
C GLY A 107 -6.81 -1.27 7.89
N VAL A 108 -6.38 -0.12 7.36
CA VAL A 108 -4.97 0.22 7.11
C VAL A 108 -4.39 0.99 8.29
N ASP A 109 -3.16 0.68 8.67
CA ASP A 109 -2.49 1.19 9.89
C ASP A 109 -1.36 2.19 9.61
N MET A 110 -0.68 2.05 8.46
CA MET A 110 0.49 2.84 8.10
C MET A 110 0.34 3.49 6.73
N PHE A 111 0.95 4.66 6.55
CA PHE A 111 0.88 5.49 5.35
C PHE A 111 2.18 6.24 5.09
N ASP A 112 2.50 6.46 3.82
CA ASP A 112 3.54 7.39 3.41
C ASP A 112 3.06 8.22 2.21
N CYS A 113 3.38 9.50 2.20
CA CYS A 113 3.11 10.34 1.05
C CYS A 113 3.99 11.58 1.04
N VAL A 114 4.53 11.92 -0.13
CA VAL A 114 5.29 13.16 -0.34
C VAL A 114 4.38 14.40 -0.44
N LEU A 115 3.07 14.21 -0.59
CA LEU A 115 2.09 15.27 -0.82
C LEU A 115 2.22 16.45 0.17
N PRO A 116 2.30 16.24 1.50
CA PRO A 116 2.41 17.36 2.44
C PRO A 116 3.63 18.24 2.17
N THR A 117 4.79 17.63 1.91
CA THR A 117 6.00 18.40 1.61
C THR A 117 5.93 19.08 0.24
N ARG A 118 5.31 18.44 -0.75
CA ARG A 118 5.18 18.97 -2.11
C ARG A 118 4.27 20.20 -2.15
N VAL A 119 3.09 20.13 -1.55
CA VAL A 119 2.13 21.24 -1.57
C VAL A 119 2.64 22.43 -0.74
N ALA A 120 3.34 22.17 0.37
CA ALA A 120 3.97 23.21 1.18
C ALA A 120 4.99 24.01 0.37
N ARG A 121 5.90 23.34 -0.38
CA ARG A 121 6.86 24.02 -1.27
C ARG A 121 6.19 24.84 -2.36
N ASN A 122 5.00 24.44 -2.79
CA ASN A 122 4.22 25.16 -3.80
C ASN A 122 3.33 26.28 -3.22
N GLY A 123 3.32 26.47 -1.90
CA GLY A 123 2.59 27.56 -1.24
C GLY A 123 1.16 27.21 -0.84
N THR A 124 0.87 25.92 -0.59
CA THR A 124 -0.42 25.47 -0.06
C THR A 124 -0.24 24.82 1.31
N ALA A 125 -1.05 25.19 2.29
CA ALA A 125 -1.11 24.54 3.60
C ALA A 125 -2.37 23.68 3.74
N PHE A 126 -2.22 22.54 4.42
CA PHE A 126 -3.35 21.77 4.92
C PHE A 126 -3.82 22.34 6.25
N THR A 127 -5.13 22.54 6.38
CA THR A 127 -5.80 23.00 7.61
C THR A 127 -6.97 22.08 7.93
N ARG A 128 -7.55 22.21 9.12
CA ARG A 128 -8.78 21.49 9.49
C ARG A 128 -9.99 21.84 8.62
N ARG A 129 -9.94 22.96 7.86
CA ARG A 129 -11.03 23.42 6.98
C ARG A 129 -10.75 23.14 5.49
N GLY A 130 -9.71 22.38 5.18
CA GLY A 130 -9.27 22.11 3.81
C GLY A 130 -7.93 22.78 3.49
N THR A 131 -7.64 22.92 2.20
CA THR A 131 -6.41 23.53 1.70
C THR A 131 -6.50 25.06 1.67
N LEU A 132 -5.40 25.73 2.00
CA LEU A 132 -5.26 27.18 1.96
C LEU A 132 -4.09 27.54 1.04
N SER A 133 -4.32 28.34 0.00
CA SER A 133 -3.22 28.97 -0.75
C SER A 133 -2.63 30.10 0.08
N ILE A 134 -1.33 30.03 0.35
CA ILE A 134 -0.55 31.05 1.07
C ILE A 134 0.13 32.00 0.08
N LYS A 135 0.27 31.58 -1.18
CA LYS A 135 0.60 32.51 -2.26
C LYS A 135 -0.67 33.26 -2.63
N GLY A 136 -0.65 34.57 -2.37
CA GLY A 136 -1.58 35.52 -2.94
C GLY A 136 -1.34 35.70 -4.43
#